data_AF-A0A0T6AVK1-F1
#
_entry.id   AF-A0A0T6AVK1-F1
#
_cell.length_a   1.000
_cell.length_b   1.000
_cell.length_c   1.000
_cell.angle_alpha   90.00
_cell.angle_beta   90.00
_cell.angle_gamma   90.00
#
_symmetry.space_group_name_H-M   'P 1'
#
loop_
_entity.id
_entity.type
_entity.pdbx_description
1 polymer ?
#
loop_
_entity_poly.entity_id
_entity_poly.type
_entity_poly.pdbx_seq_one_letter_code
_entity_poly.pdbx_strand_id
1 'polypeptide(L)'
;METYNISEYIKETDFAEREIKSLRDQLALLTKAVNEKSPAPFESAEVVTLNTENIKLKHRLSILNRAIAVEASKSPRKQKEAAGMESIQDNLYEIFQQAITNAILDITDPPVVITLANNIKFGDYQCNSAMPISNTYKQLGKKVSPIDIARKIVEKVPK
;
A
#
# COMPACT_ATOMS: atom_id res chain seq x y z
N MET A 1 -20.27 49.80 47.19
CA MET A 1 -18.85 49.47 46.96
C MET A 1 -18.76 47.96 47.05
N GLU A 2 -18.69 47.30 45.90
CA GLU A 2 -18.48 45.85 45.83
C GLU A 2 -17.10 45.55 46.43
N THR A 3 -17.09 44.85 47.57
CA THR A 3 -15.86 44.36 48.17
C THR A 3 -15.32 43.27 47.25
N TYR A 4 -14.40 43.64 46.38
CA TYR A 4 -13.65 42.72 45.53
C TYR A 4 -13.10 41.56 46.38
N ASN A 5 -13.47 40.33 46.02
CA ASN A 5 -13.02 39.12 46.70
C ASN A 5 -11.58 38.79 46.28
N ILE A 6 -10.64 39.62 46.72
CA ILE A 6 -9.21 39.53 46.42
C ILE A 6 -8.66 38.13 46.76
N SER A 7 -9.21 37.46 47.78
CA SER A 7 -8.78 36.12 48.18
C SER A 7 -9.13 35.02 47.17
N GLU A 8 -10.22 35.19 46.42
CA GLU A 8 -10.66 34.25 45.41
C GLU A 8 -9.79 34.35 44.17
N TYR A 9 -9.51 35.58 43.72
CA TYR A 9 -8.57 35.84 42.63
C TYR A 9 -7.16 35.32 42.92
N ILE A 10 -6.66 35.46 44.16
CA ILE A 10 -5.35 34.91 44.53
C ILE A 10 -5.34 33.38 44.37
N LYS A 11 -6.39 32.68 44.82
CA LYS A 11 -6.48 31.22 44.67
C LYS A 11 -6.54 30.78 43.22
N GLU A 12 -7.28 31.52 42.40
CA GLU A 12 -7.44 31.26 40.97
C GLU A 12 -6.11 31.49 40.22
N THR A 13 -5.37 32.54 40.62
CA THR A 13 -4.03 32.84 40.08
C THR A 13 -3.03 31.77 40.48
N ASP A 14 -3.03 31.33 41.75
CA ASP A 14 -2.16 30.25 42.25
C ASP A 14 -2.42 28.90 41.56
N PHE A 15 -3.68 28.64 41.18
CA PHE A 15 -4.06 27.45 40.45
C PHE A 15 -3.56 27.53 39.00
N ALA A 16 -3.82 28.66 38.33
CA ALA A 16 -3.38 28.90 36.97
C ALA A 16 -1.84 28.86 36.85
N GLU A 17 -1.10 29.41 37.81
CA GLU A 17 0.36 29.34 37.83
C GLU A 17 0.88 27.90 37.97
N ARG A 18 0.25 27.08 38.79
CA ARG A 18 0.59 25.65 38.92
C ARG A 18 0.30 24.87 37.65
N GLU A 19 -0.82 25.15 37.01
CA GLU A 19 -1.21 24.50 35.76
C GLU A 19 -0.26 24.91 34.61
N ILE A 20 0.05 26.21 34.48
CA ILE A 20 1.02 26.73 33.53
C ILE A 20 2.40 26.10 33.75
N LYS A 21 2.81 25.92 35.01
CA LYS A 21 4.08 25.26 35.35
C LYS A 21 4.07 23.80 34.90
N SER A 22 3.01 23.05 35.19
CA SER A 22 2.87 21.66 34.74
C SER A 22 2.89 21.53 33.22
N LEU A 23 2.17 22.39 32.50
CA LEU A 23 2.14 22.39 31.04
C LEU A 23 3.49 22.74 30.44
N ARG A 24 4.23 23.69 31.04
CA ARG A 24 5.60 24.03 30.63
C ARG A 24 6.55 22.86 30.80
N ASP A 25 6.46 22.15 31.93
CA ASP A 25 7.29 20.98 32.20
C ASP A 25 6.99 19.83 31.20
N GLN A 26 5.71 19.60 30.90
CA GLN A 26 5.29 18.62 29.88
C GLN A 26 5.78 19.01 28.48
N LEU A 27 5.68 20.28 28.09
CA LEU A 27 6.20 20.77 26.82
C LEU A 27 7.72 20.62 26.71
N ALA A 28 8.46 20.87 27.79
CA ALA A 28 9.91 20.67 27.81
C ALA A 28 10.29 19.20 27.59
N LEU A 29 9.56 18.27 28.22
CA LEU A 29 9.76 16.83 28.04
C LEU A 29 9.42 16.37 26.60
N LEU A 30 8.28 16.83 26.06
CA LEU A 30 7.86 16.53 24.68
C LEU A 30 8.86 17.09 23.65
N THR A 31 9.31 18.32 23.82
CA THR A 31 10.29 18.96 22.93
C THR A 31 11.60 18.18 22.90
N LYS A 32 12.05 17.69 24.07
CA LYS A 32 13.25 16.85 24.17
C LYS A 32 13.07 15.51 23.46
N ALA A 33 11.93 14.83 23.66
CA ALA A 33 11.62 13.56 23.01
C ALA A 33 11.55 13.67 21.47
N VAL A 34 10.94 14.74 20.96
CA VAL A 34 10.85 15.02 19.52
C VAL A 34 12.24 15.25 18.91
N ASN A 35 13.10 16.02 19.56
CA ASN A 35 14.46 16.27 19.08
C ASN A 35 15.35 15.02 19.11
N GLU A 36 15.19 14.15 20.10
CA GLU A 36 15.99 12.93 20.24
C GLU A 36 15.44 11.75 19.41
N LYS A 37 14.30 11.91 18.71
CA LYS A 37 13.54 10.81 18.08
C LYS A 37 13.35 9.62 19.04
N SER A 38 13.25 9.91 20.32
CA SER A 38 13.03 8.94 21.38
C SER A 38 11.52 8.82 21.61
N PRO A 39 11.01 7.63 21.93
CA PRO A 39 9.62 7.48 22.32
C PRO A 39 9.30 8.43 23.48
N ALA A 40 8.27 9.27 23.30
CA ALA A 40 7.86 10.21 24.33
C ALA A 40 7.48 9.46 25.62
N PRO A 41 7.70 10.04 26.82
CA PRO A 41 7.35 9.40 28.09
C PRO A 41 5.83 9.12 28.28
N PHE A 42 4.99 9.51 27.31
CA PHE A 42 3.55 9.28 27.24
C PHE A 42 3.14 8.49 25.99
N GLU A 43 4.00 7.61 25.45
CA GLU A 43 3.55 6.67 24.42
C GLU A 43 2.50 5.72 25.01
N SER A 44 1.29 5.74 24.44
CA SER A 44 0.27 4.74 24.77
C SER A 44 0.82 3.35 24.46
N ALA A 45 0.38 2.34 25.22
CA ALA A 45 0.83 0.96 25.03
C ALA A 45 0.66 0.49 23.56
N GLU A 46 -0.36 1.01 22.88
CA GLU A 46 -0.63 0.79 21.45
C GLU A 46 0.44 1.39 20.52
N VAL A 47 0.96 2.59 20.84
CA VAL A 47 2.04 3.20 20.03
C VAL A 47 3.33 2.40 20.17
N VAL A 48 3.64 1.93 21.39
CA VAL A 48 4.81 1.07 21.62
C VAL A 48 4.68 -0.25 20.85
N THR A 49 3.51 -0.91 20.90
CA THR A 49 3.31 -2.16 20.14
C THR A 49 3.44 -1.94 18.65
N LEU A 50 2.78 -0.92 18.08
CA LEU A 50 2.88 -0.58 16.66
C LEU A 50 4.31 -0.24 16.23
N ASN A 51 5.06 0.49 17.05
CA ASN A 51 6.47 0.78 16.79
C ASN A 51 7.32 -0.50 16.77
N THR A 52 7.12 -1.40 17.73
CA THR A 52 7.84 -2.69 17.75
C THR A 52 7.51 -3.58 16.56
N GLU A 53 6.25 -3.62 16.13
CA GLU A 53 5.84 -4.35 14.92
C GLU A 53 6.45 -3.74 13.66
N ASN A 54 6.47 -2.41 13.55
CA ASN A 54 7.08 -1.72 12.42
C ASN A 54 8.57 -2.04 12.28
N ILE A 55 9.30 -2.09 13.40
CA ILE A 55 10.72 -2.49 13.42
C ILE A 55 10.88 -3.95 12.94
N LYS A 56 10.05 -4.88 13.44
CA LYS A 56 10.08 -6.29 13.03
C LYS A 56 9.79 -6.45 11.54
N LEU A 57 8.78 -5.76 11.03
CA LEU A 57 8.38 -5.80 9.61
C LEU A 57 9.48 -5.24 8.71
N LYS A 58 10.07 -4.10 9.07
CA LYS A 58 11.21 -3.52 8.34
C LYS A 58 12.40 -4.47 8.29
N HIS A 59 12.71 -5.14 9.40
CA HIS A 59 13.77 -6.14 9.43
C HIS A 59 13.47 -7.34 8.52
N ARG A 60 12.23 -7.86 8.56
CA ARG A 60 11.80 -8.96 7.69
C ARG A 60 11.87 -8.59 6.21
N LEU A 61 11.45 -7.38 5.85
CA LEU A 61 11.59 -6.86 4.48
C LEU A 61 13.06 -6.80 4.04
N SER A 62 13.96 -6.33 4.91
CA SER A 62 15.39 -6.29 4.62
C SER A 62 15.96 -7.69 4.33
N ILE A 63 15.61 -8.69 5.15
CA ILE A 63 16.02 -10.09 4.92
C ILE A 63 15.48 -10.60 3.58
N LEU A 64 14.19 -10.41 3.31
CA LEU A 64 13.56 -10.87 2.07
C LEU A 64 14.18 -10.22 0.84
N ASN A 65 14.38 -8.90 0.87
CA ASN A 65 15.03 -8.17 -0.23
C ASN A 65 16.47 -8.65 -0.44
N ARG A 66 17.21 -8.92 0.63
CA ARG A 66 18.56 -9.51 0.53
C ARG A 66 18.51 -10.91 -0.07
N ALA A 67 17.54 -11.75 0.34
CA ALA A 67 17.37 -13.09 -0.21
C ALA A 67 17.02 -13.06 -1.70
N ILE A 68 16.10 -12.17 -2.11
CA ILE A 68 15.76 -11.94 -3.53
C ILE A 68 16.97 -11.46 -4.31
N ALA A 69 17.75 -10.50 -3.79
CA ALA A 69 18.96 -10.02 -4.46
C ALA A 69 20.01 -11.12 -4.61
N VAL A 70 20.19 -11.96 -3.58
CA VAL A 70 21.08 -13.12 -3.63
C VAL A 70 20.60 -14.12 -4.69
N GLU A 71 19.30 -14.43 -4.73
CA GLU A 71 18.74 -15.35 -5.72
C GLU A 71 18.83 -14.81 -7.15
N ALA A 72 18.55 -13.51 -7.33
CA ALA A 72 18.71 -12.81 -8.60
C ALA A 72 20.19 -12.68 -9.03
N SER A 73 21.15 -12.84 -8.11
CA SER A 73 22.59 -12.86 -8.42
C SER A 73 23.15 -14.27 -8.61
N LYS A 74 22.54 -15.28 -7.97
CA LYS A 74 22.86 -16.72 -8.14
C LYS A 74 22.29 -17.29 -9.41
N SER A 75 21.16 -16.76 -9.87
CA SER A 75 20.84 -16.80 -11.28
C SER A 75 21.80 -15.82 -11.95
N PRO A 76 22.84 -16.25 -12.68
CA PRO A 76 23.55 -15.30 -13.50
C PRO A 76 22.45 -14.68 -14.35
N ARG A 77 22.33 -13.35 -14.32
CA ARG A 77 21.74 -12.63 -15.43
C ARG A 77 22.38 -13.26 -16.66
N LYS A 78 21.60 -14.08 -17.35
CA LYS A 78 21.83 -14.49 -18.70
C LYS A 78 21.81 -13.19 -19.49
N GLN A 79 22.95 -12.52 -19.45
CA GLN A 79 23.44 -11.79 -20.60
C GLN A 79 23.17 -12.73 -21.76
N LYS A 80 22.20 -12.34 -22.59
CA LYS A 80 22.05 -12.69 -24.01
C LYS A 80 22.77 -13.99 -24.38
N GLU A 81 22.02 -15.08 -24.61
CA GLU A 81 22.49 -16.42 -25.08
C GLU A 81 22.52 -17.58 -24.06
N ALA A 82 21.46 -17.75 -23.26
CA ALA A 82 21.15 -19.10 -22.78
C ALA A 82 19.66 -19.34 -22.85
N ALA A 83 19.22 -20.04 -23.89
CA ALA A 83 17.90 -20.59 -24.11
C ALA A 83 17.42 -21.40 -22.87
N GLY A 84 16.95 -20.69 -21.84
CA GLY A 84 16.03 -21.23 -20.87
C GLY A 84 14.65 -21.00 -21.47
N MET A 85 13.78 -22.02 -21.42
CA MET A 85 12.40 -21.84 -21.82
C MET A 85 11.78 -20.74 -20.94
N GLU A 86 11.39 -19.64 -21.56
CA GLU A 86 10.58 -18.62 -20.91
C GLU A 86 9.14 -19.15 -20.81
N SER A 87 8.47 -18.83 -19.70
CA SER A 87 7.04 -19.10 -19.58
C SER A 87 6.30 -18.15 -20.51
N ILE A 88 5.77 -18.68 -21.60
CA ILE A 88 4.90 -17.92 -22.52
C ILE A 88 3.71 -17.36 -21.74
N GLN A 89 3.21 -18.10 -20.76
CA GLN A 89 2.09 -17.67 -19.93
C GLN A 89 2.44 -16.44 -19.07
N ASP A 90 3.66 -16.35 -18.54
CA ASP A 90 4.09 -15.22 -17.72
C ASP A 90 4.29 -13.98 -18.61
N ASN A 91 4.91 -14.14 -19.77
CA ASN A 91 5.05 -13.07 -20.76
C ASN A 91 3.67 -12.53 -21.20
N LEU A 92 2.72 -13.43 -21.49
CA LEU A 92 1.34 -13.03 -21.83
C LEU A 92 0.65 -12.35 -20.64
N TYR A 93 0.87 -12.83 -19.42
CA TYR A 93 0.33 -12.21 -18.21
C TYR A 93 0.79 -10.76 -18.08
N GLU A 94 2.09 -10.49 -18.21
CA GLU A 94 2.63 -9.13 -18.13
C GLU A 94 2.06 -8.19 -19.20
N ILE A 95 2.01 -8.67 -20.45
CA ILE A 95 1.44 -7.92 -21.58
C ILE A 95 -0.02 -7.53 -21.31
N PHE A 96 -0.85 -8.52 -20.92
CA PHE A 96 -2.27 -8.27 -20.65
C PHE A 96 -2.50 -7.50 -19.36
N GLN A 97 -1.66 -7.64 -18.33
CA GLN A 97 -1.74 -6.83 -17.12
C GLN A 97 -1.56 -5.35 -17.44
N GLN A 98 -0.57 -4.99 -18.25
CA GLN A 98 -0.36 -3.62 -18.69
C GLN A 98 -1.53 -3.11 -19.54
N ALA A 99 -1.99 -3.91 -20.50
CA ALA A 99 -3.11 -3.55 -21.37
C ALA A 99 -4.42 -3.31 -20.58
N ILE A 100 -4.73 -4.20 -19.63
CA ILE A 100 -5.92 -4.12 -18.77
C ILE A 100 -5.85 -2.89 -17.86
N THR A 101 -4.70 -2.65 -17.22
CA THR A 101 -4.51 -1.48 -16.34
C THR A 101 -4.70 -0.17 -17.12
N ASN A 102 -4.23 -0.13 -18.37
CA ASN A 102 -4.40 1.04 -19.24
C ASN A 102 -5.82 1.19 -19.83
N ALA A 103 -6.56 0.09 -19.97
CA ALA A 103 -7.93 0.08 -20.50
C ALA A 103 -8.98 0.38 -19.41
N ILE A 104 -8.69 0.02 -18.17
CA ILE A 104 -9.61 0.07 -17.03
C ILE A 104 -8.93 0.79 -15.87
N LEU A 105 -9.19 2.10 -15.79
CA LEU A 105 -8.67 2.96 -14.71
C LEU A 105 -9.61 3.00 -13.49
N ASP A 106 -10.86 2.56 -13.66
CA ASP A 106 -11.92 2.65 -12.66
C ASP A 106 -11.90 1.50 -11.62
N ILE A 107 -11.13 0.44 -11.88
CA ILE A 107 -11.08 -0.76 -11.02
C ILE A 107 -9.64 -0.93 -10.54
N THR A 108 -9.47 -0.92 -9.22
CA THR A 108 -8.19 -1.25 -8.57
C THR A 108 -7.88 -2.73 -8.76
N ASP A 109 -6.69 -3.04 -9.27
CA ASP A 109 -6.18 -4.40 -9.46
C ASP A 109 -7.14 -5.34 -10.23
N PRO A 110 -7.42 -5.05 -11.52
CA PRO A 110 -8.35 -5.84 -12.31
C PRO A 110 -7.79 -7.25 -12.59
N PRO A 111 -8.63 -8.30 -12.58
CA PRO A 111 -8.18 -9.68 -12.70
C PRO A 111 -7.57 -9.98 -14.08
N VAL A 112 -6.36 -10.56 -14.08
CA VAL A 112 -5.65 -11.02 -15.28
C VAL A 112 -5.71 -12.55 -15.35
N VAL A 113 -6.49 -13.09 -16.29
CA VAL A 113 -6.77 -14.52 -16.40
C VAL A 113 -6.27 -15.03 -17.74
N ILE A 114 -5.04 -15.56 -17.76
CA ILE A 114 -4.43 -16.20 -18.93
C ILE A 114 -4.53 -17.72 -18.77
N THR A 115 -5.08 -18.39 -19.77
CA THR A 115 -5.24 -19.85 -19.78
C THR A 115 -4.83 -20.42 -21.13
N LEU A 116 -4.31 -21.64 -21.14
CA LEU A 116 -4.18 -22.43 -22.37
C LEU A 116 -5.57 -22.63 -23.00
N ALA A 117 -5.64 -22.52 -24.32
CA ALA A 117 -6.88 -22.75 -25.02
C ALA A 117 -7.22 -24.25 -25.02
N ASN A 118 -8.42 -24.60 -24.57
CA ASN A 118 -8.89 -25.99 -24.57
C ASN A 118 -9.29 -26.48 -25.98
N ASN A 119 -9.44 -25.56 -26.94
CA ASN A 119 -9.83 -25.87 -28.32
C ASN A 119 -9.02 -24.99 -29.29
N ILE A 120 -8.39 -25.64 -30.27
CA ILE A 120 -7.55 -25.03 -31.30
C ILE A 120 -8.26 -23.89 -32.06
N LYS A 121 -9.60 -23.95 -32.17
CA LYS A 121 -10.40 -22.87 -32.80
C LYS A 121 -10.26 -21.51 -32.11
N PHE A 122 -9.79 -21.48 -30.86
CA PHE A 122 -9.63 -20.28 -30.07
C PHE A 122 -8.17 -19.85 -29.90
N GLY A 123 -7.25 -20.40 -30.70
CA GLY A 123 -5.81 -20.12 -30.63
C GLY A 123 -5.08 -20.98 -29.60
N ASP A 124 -3.87 -20.56 -29.22
CA ASP A 124 -3.01 -21.28 -28.26
C ASP A 124 -3.28 -20.87 -26.81
N TYR A 125 -3.55 -19.57 -26.59
CA TYR A 125 -3.82 -18.97 -25.29
C TYR A 125 -5.06 -18.08 -25.35
N GLN A 126 -5.74 -17.95 -24.21
CA GLN A 126 -6.91 -17.11 -24.04
C GLN A 126 -6.75 -16.19 -22.85
N CYS A 127 -7.14 -14.92 -23.02
CA CYS A 127 -7.34 -13.98 -21.93
C CYS A 127 -8.83 -13.93 -21.57
N ASN A 128 -9.19 -14.49 -20.42
CA ASN A 128 -10.57 -14.61 -19.93
C ASN A 128 -10.95 -13.50 -18.92
N SER A 129 -10.18 -12.42 -18.86
CA SER A 129 -10.35 -11.31 -17.91
C SER A 129 -11.64 -10.50 -18.10
N ALA A 130 -12.18 -10.43 -19.31
CA ALA A 130 -13.29 -9.53 -19.62
C ALA A 130 -14.59 -9.86 -18.86
N MET A 131 -14.88 -11.14 -18.63
CA MET A 131 -16.05 -11.58 -17.87
C MET A 131 -16.01 -11.19 -16.38
N PRO A 132 -14.96 -11.54 -15.61
CA PRO A 132 -14.88 -11.15 -14.21
C PRO A 132 -14.86 -9.62 -14.06
N ILE A 133 -14.17 -8.89 -14.94
CA ILE A 133 -14.20 -7.42 -14.95
C ILE A 133 -15.63 -6.88 -15.19
N SER A 134 -16.40 -7.45 -16.13
CA SER A 134 -17.80 -7.08 -16.33
C SER A 134 -18.65 -7.32 -15.10
N ASN A 135 -18.41 -8.41 -14.37
CA ASN A 135 -19.13 -8.70 -13.13
C ASN A 135 -18.78 -7.70 -12.02
N THR A 136 -17.52 -7.28 -11.90
CA THR A 136 -17.11 -6.18 -11.01
C THR A 136 -17.84 -4.89 -11.36
N TYR A 137 -17.94 -4.52 -12.65
CA TYR A 137 -18.72 -3.36 -13.06
C TYR A 137 -20.20 -3.47 -12.67
N LYS A 138 -20.81 -4.66 -12.83
CA LYS A 138 -22.21 -4.88 -12.42
C LYS A 138 -22.40 -4.69 -10.91
N GLN A 139 -21.45 -5.13 -10.08
CA GLN A 139 -21.47 -4.91 -8.63
C GLN A 139 -21.38 -3.42 -8.28
N LEU A 140 -20.65 -2.64 -9.08
CA LEU A 140 -20.56 -1.18 -8.98
C LEU A 140 -21.78 -0.44 -9.60
N GLY A 141 -22.81 -1.16 -10.02
CA GLY A 141 -24.01 -0.60 -10.65
C GLY A 141 -23.82 -0.16 -12.12
N LYS A 142 -22.65 -0.40 -12.71
CA LYS A 142 -22.35 -0.09 -14.12
C LYS A 142 -22.57 -1.33 -14.99
N LYS A 143 -23.50 -1.27 -15.95
CA LYS A 143 -23.72 -2.38 -16.89
C LYS A 143 -22.80 -2.25 -18.11
N VAL A 144 -21.61 -2.87 -18.03
CA VAL A 144 -20.65 -2.92 -19.15
C VAL A 144 -20.61 -4.32 -19.74
N SER A 145 -20.68 -4.43 -21.08
CA SER A 145 -20.61 -5.72 -21.77
C SER A 145 -19.18 -6.30 -21.73
N PRO A 146 -19.00 -7.60 -21.47
CA PRO A 146 -17.70 -8.26 -21.60
C PRO A 146 -17.04 -8.05 -22.97
N ILE A 147 -17.83 -7.96 -24.04
CA ILE A 147 -17.32 -7.73 -25.41
C ILE A 147 -16.67 -6.35 -25.52
N ASP A 148 -17.30 -5.33 -24.95
CA ASP A 148 -16.77 -3.96 -25.00
C ASP A 148 -15.51 -3.83 -24.15
N ILE A 149 -15.46 -4.53 -23.01
CA ILE A 149 -14.25 -4.61 -22.18
C ILE A 149 -13.12 -5.30 -22.95
N ALA A 150 -13.39 -6.43 -23.60
CA ALA A 150 -12.39 -7.15 -24.39
C ALA A 150 -11.82 -6.26 -25.51
N ARG A 151 -12.67 -5.52 -26.23
CA ARG A 151 -12.24 -4.57 -27.27
C ARG A 151 -11.32 -3.49 -26.71
N LYS A 152 -11.69 -2.87 -25.59
CA LYS A 152 -10.86 -1.85 -24.93
C LYS A 152 -9.49 -2.39 -24.50
N ILE A 153 -9.44 -3.62 -24.00
CA ILE A 153 -8.18 -4.26 -23.62
C ILE A 153 -7.31 -4.46 -24.86
N VAL A 154 -7.86 -5.01 -25.95
CA VAL A 154 -7.13 -5.26 -27.20
C VAL A 154 -6.54 -3.98 -27.79
N GLU A 155 -7.25 -2.85 -27.72
CA GLU A 155 -6.74 -1.54 -28.17
C GLU A 155 -5.53 -1.04 -27.38
N LYS A 156 -5.32 -1.57 -26.16
CA LYS A 156 -4.22 -1.19 -25.25
C LYS A 156 -3.12 -2.24 -25.17
N VAL A 157 -3.22 -3.33 -25.93
CA VAL A 157 -2.15 -4.32 -26.02
C VAL A 157 -0.95 -3.70 -26.76
N PRO A 158 0.26 -3.71 -26.18
CA PRO A 158 1.46 -3.24 -26.86
C PRO A 158 1.71 -4.08 -28.13
N LYS A 159 2.06 -3.41 -29.23
CA LYS A 159 2.36 -4.05 -30.52
C LYS A 159 3.84 -4.35 -30.67
#